data_AF-A0A2J4XYF3-F1
#
_entry.id   AF-A0A2J4XYF3-F1
#
_cell.length_a   1.000
_cell.length_b   1.000
_cell.length_c   1.000
_cell.angle_alpha   90.00
_cell.angle_beta   90.00
_cell.angle_gamma   90.00
#
_symmetry.space_group_name_H-M   'P 1'
#
loop_
_entity.id
_entity.type
_entity.pdbx_description
1 polymer ?
#
loop_
_entity_poly.entity_id
_entity_poly.type
_entity_poly.pdbx_seq_one_letter_code
_entity_poly.pdbx_strand_id
1 'polypeptide(L)' 'GCYAVKRGELRTGGELLSLQAQALRDRGAERLVLACTEVPVALAEVTSPHLAVSIDPAEALARQCARLWLAQRETWH' A
#
# COMPACT_ATOMS: atom_id res chain seq x y z
N GLY A 1 13.58 1.91 -2.91
CA GLY A 1 12.30 1.59 -2.26
C GLY A 1 12.14 0.10 -2.08
N CYS A 2 11.32 -0.57 -2.91
CA CYS A 2 10.84 -1.94 -2.66
C CYS A 2 11.93 -3.00 -2.43
N TYR A 3 13.06 -2.96 -3.13
CA TYR A 3 14.13 -3.93 -2.91
C TYR A 3 14.80 -3.81 -1.53
N ALA A 4 14.83 -2.61 -0.93
CA ALA A 4 15.29 -2.45 0.45
C ALA A 4 14.30 -3.14 1.43
N VAL A 5 12.99 -2.94 1.20
CA VAL A 5 11.91 -3.59 1.95
C VAL A 5 12.03 -5.12 1.89
N LYS A 6 12.28 -5.69 0.71
CA LYS A 6 12.49 -7.14 0.53
C LYS A 6 13.70 -7.69 1.30
N ARG A 7 14.68 -6.85 1.65
CA ARG A 7 15.84 -7.22 2.48
C ARG A 7 15.65 -6.93 3.97
N GLY A 8 14.46 -6.48 4.39
CA GLY A 8 14.17 -6.10 5.77
C GLY A 8 14.58 -4.66 6.14
N GLU A 9 15.08 -3.87 5.19
CA GLU A 9 15.46 -2.47 5.40
C GLU A 9 14.23 -1.55 5.29
N LEU A 10 13.23 -1.75 6.18
CA LEU A 10 11.92 -1.10 6.07
C LEU A 10 11.98 0.42 6.10
N ARG A 11 12.73 0.98 7.06
CA ARG A 11 12.89 2.45 7.23
C ARG A 11 13.51 3.10 6.00
N THR A 12 14.65 2.57 5.54
CA THR A 12 15.32 3.04 4.31
C THR A 12 14.41 2.89 3.10
N GLY A 13 13.68 1.77 2.99
CA GLY A 13 12.67 1.58 1.97
C GLY A 13 11.59 2.65 2.00
N GLY A 14 11.07 2.94 3.19
CA GLY A 14 10.01 3.91 3.46
C GLY A 14 10.41 5.35 3.15
N GLU A 15 11.60 5.77 3.58
CA GLU A 15 12.14 7.11 3.28
C GLU A 15 12.27 7.32 1.77
N LEU A 16 12.88 6.36 1.06
CA LEU A 16 13.03 6.43 -0.39
C LEU A 16 11.66 6.47 -1.11
N LEU A 17 10.69 5.66 -0.65
CA LEU A 17 9.36 5.63 -1.23
C LEU A 17 8.55 6.89 -0.92
N SER A 18 8.72 7.49 0.26
CA SER A 18 8.06 8.74 0.63
C SER A 18 8.54 9.91 -0.23
N LEU A 19 9.84 9.95 -0.57
CA LEU A 19 10.36 10.94 -1.52
C LEU A 19 9.74 10.81 -2.91
N GLN A 20 9.55 9.58 -3.41
CA GLN A 20 8.90 9.35 -4.69
C GLN A 20 7.41 9.68 -4.65
N ALA A 21 6.73 9.38 -3.55
CA ALA A 21 5.35 9.77 -3.33
C ALA A 21 5.20 11.30 -3.39
N GLN A 22 6.06 12.05 -2.69
CA GLN A 22 6.09 13.51 -2.76
C GLN A 22 6.34 14.00 -4.19
N ALA A 23 7.32 13.44 -4.90
CA ALA A 23 7.60 13.84 -6.29
C ALA A 23 6.39 13.64 -7.22
N LEU A 24 5.59 12.59 -7.02
CA LEU A 24 4.34 12.39 -7.77
C LEU A 24 3.27 13.42 -7.37
N ARG A 25 3.15 13.74 -6.09
CA ARG A 25 2.25 14.80 -5.59
C ARG A 25 2.58 16.15 -6.22
N ASP A 26 3.86 16.51 -6.25
CA ASP A 26 4.34 17.77 -6.82
C ASP A 26 4.07 17.87 -8.33
N ARG A 27 3.96 16.72 -9.01
CA ARG A 27 3.57 16.62 -10.42
C ARG A 27 2.05 16.64 -10.65
N GLY A 28 1.26 16.83 -9.60
CA GLY A 28 -0.20 16.94 -9.67
C GLY A 28 -0.96 15.64 -9.41
N ALA A 29 -0.31 14.58 -8.92
CA ALA A 29 -1.03 13.36 -8.56
C ALA A 29 -1.95 13.61 -7.34
N GLU A 30 -3.27 13.55 -7.55
CA GLU A 30 -4.26 13.72 -6.48
C GLU A 30 -4.37 12.51 -5.56
N ARG A 31 -4.07 11.31 -6.09
CA ARG A 31 -4.10 10.03 -5.39
C ARG A 31 -2.91 9.18 -5.81
N LEU A 32 -2.47 8.28 -4.94
CA LEU A 32 -1.36 7.37 -5.22
C LEU A 32 -1.84 5.91 -5.17
N VAL A 33 -1.58 5.14 -6.21
CA VAL A 33 -1.84 3.69 -6.19
C VAL A 33 -0.58 3.00 -5.68
N LEU A 34 -0.68 2.28 -4.57
CA LEU A 34 0.44 1.54 -3.98
C LEU A 34 0.62 0.19 -4.69
N ALA A 35 1.01 0.25 -5.97
CA ALA A 35 0.98 -0.88 -6.92
C ALA A 35 1.97 -2.02 -6.64
N CYS A 36 2.71 -1.96 -5.54
CA CYS A 36 3.58 -3.04 -5.07
C CYS A 36 3.29 -3.28 -3.58
N THR A 37 3.15 -4.54 -3.18
CA THR A 37 2.77 -4.92 -1.82
C THR A 37 3.78 -4.50 -0.75
N GLU A 38 5.03 -4.20 -1.14
CA GLU A 38 6.06 -3.65 -0.25
C GLU A 38 5.82 -2.19 0.15
N VAL A 39 5.18 -1.43 -0.74
CA VAL A 39 5.04 0.02 -0.58
C VAL A 39 4.18 0.42 0.62
N PRO A 40 2.97 -0.14 0.84
CA PRO A 40 2.17 0.22 2.01
C PRO A 40 2.89 -0.10 3.33
N VAL A 41 3.57 -1.24 3.41
CA VAL A 41 4.35 -1.65 4.59
C VAL A 41 5.47 -0.65 4.89
N ALA A 42 6.21 -0.24 3.87
CA ALA A 42 7.34 0.68 4.02
C ALA A 42 6.91 2.11 4.35
N LEU A 43 5.82 2.60 3.73
CA LEU A 43 5.28 3.92 4.03
C LEU A 43 4.70 3.99 5.45
N ALA A 44 4.14 2.89 5.96
CA ALA A 44 3.65 2.79 7.33
C ALA A 44 4.78 2.86 8.36
N GLU A 45 5.91 2.18 8.11
CA GLU A 45 7.09 2.20 8.99
C GLU A 45 7.62 3.63 9.27
N VAL A 46 7.52 4.51 8.28
CA VAL A 46 7.99 5.90 8.38
C VAL A 46 6.87 6.91 8.64
N THR A 47 5.65 6.42 8.93
CA THR A 47 4.46 7.26 9.15
C THR A 47 4.27 8.28 8.02
N SER A 48 4.47 7.85 6.77
CA SER A 48 4.45 8.76 5.63
C SER A 48 3.07 9.43 5.52
N PRO A 49 3.01 10.77 5.39
CA PRO A 49 1.74 11.48 5.24
C PRO A 49 1.00 11.08 3.95
N HIS A 50 1.71 10.51 2.98
CA HIS A 50 1.15 10.09 1.70
C HIS A 50 0.22 8.88 1.79
N LEU A 51 0.24 8.12 2.90
CA LEU A 51 -0.73 7.04 3.12
C LEU A 51 -2.18 7.54 3.08
N ALA A 52 -2.45 8.73 3.62
CA ALA A 52 -3.80 9.29 3.69
C ALA A 52 -4.43 9.55 2.30
N VAL A 53 -3.61 9.76 1.27
CA VAL A 53 -4.07 10.02 -0.10
C VAL A 53 -3.88 8.81 -1.02
N SER A 54 -3.49 7.67 -0.46
CA SER A 54 -3.17 6.48 -1.23
C SER A 54 -4.39 5.55 -1.40
N ILE A 55 -4.26 4.60 -2.33
CA ILE A 55 -5.13 3.45 -2.53
C ILE A 55 -4.21 2.23 -2.46
N ASP A 56 -4.50 1.30 -1.56
CA ASP A 56 -3.77 0.04 -1.43
C ASP A 56 -4.52 -1.09 -2.16
N PRO A 57 -4.02 -1.56 -3.33
CA PRO A 57 -4.62 -2.68 -4.03
C PRO A 57 -4.58 -3.99 -3.24
N ALA A 58 -3.59 -4.20 -2.37
CA ALA A 58 -3.49 -5.40 -1.55
C ALA A 58 -4.60 -5.44 -0.49
N GLU A 59 -4.87 -4.29 0.14
CA GLU A 59 -5.99 -4.16 1.08
C GLU A 59 -7.35 -4.33 0.36
N ALA A 60 -7.52 -3.69 -0.81
CA ALA A 60 -8.72 -3.85 -1.62
C ALA A 60 -8.97 -5.31 -2.02
N LEU A 61 -7.91 -6.01 -2.42
CA LEU A 61 -7.96 -7.44 -2.73
C LEU A 61 -8.36 -8.27 -1.50
N ALA A 62 -7.74 -8.03 -0.35
CA ALA A 62 -8.06 -8.74 0.89
C ALA A 62 -9.53 -8.57 1.30
N ARG A 63 -10.06 -7.34 1.23
CA ARG A 63 -11.49 -7.07 1.49
C ARG A 63 -12.40 -7.84 0.52
N GLN A 64 -12.04 -7.88 -0.76
CA GLN A 64 -12.81 -8.61 -1.77
C GLN A 64 -12.80 -10.12 -1.52
N CYS A 65 -11.64 -10.69 -1.17
CA CYS A 65 -11.52 -12.10 -0.80
C CYS A 65 -12.41 -12.43 0.41
N ALA A 66 -12.37 -11.60 1.46
CA ALA A 66 -13.22 -11.77 2.63
C ALA A 66 -14.71 -11.71 2.29
N ARG A 67 -15.12 -10.75 1.46
CA ARG A 67 -16.51 -10.63 1.00
C ARG A 67 -16.99 -11.86 0.24
N LEU A 68 -16.17 -12.36 -0.70
CA LEU A 68 -16.48 -13.55 -1.48
C LEU A 68 -16.62 -14.80 -0.59
N TRP A 69 -15.72 -14.96 0.38
CA TRP A 69 -15.79 -16.05 1.34
C TRP A 69 -17.07 -16.01 2.17
N LEU A 70 -17.43 -14.85 2.72
CA LEU A 70 -18.63 -14.70 3.54
C LEU A 70 -19.91 -15.02 2.75
N ALA A 71 -20.02 -14.51 1.52
CA ALA A 71 -21.15 -14.80 0.63
C ALA A 71 -21.24 -16.30 0.26
N GLN A 72 -20.09 -16.95 0.09
CA GLN A 72 -20.05 -18.39 -0.18
C GLN A 72 -20.45 -19.20 1.06
N ARG A 73 -20.03 -18.79 2.26
CA ARG A 73 -20.36 -19.49 3.51
C ARG A 73 -21.86 -19.47 3.79
N GLU A 74 -22.56 -18.39 3.46
CA GLU A 74 -24.01 -18.27 3.64
C GLU A 74 -24.82 -19.18 2.69
N THR A 75 -24.27 -19.52 1.52
CA THR A 75 -24.91 -20.38 0.52
C THR A 75 -24.66 -21.88 0.73
N TRP A 76 -23.82 -22.27 1.70
CA TRP A 76 -23.50 -23.67 2.01
C TRP A 76 -24.38 -24.26 3.12
N HIS A 77 -25.33 -23.48 3.64
CA HIS A 77 -26.41 -23.93 4.53
C HIS A 77 -27.67 -24.22 3.72
#